data_AF-A0A7Y7NHN9-F1
#
_entry.id   AF-A0A7Y7NHN9-F1
#
_cell.length_a   1.000
_cell.length_b   1.000
_cell.length_c   1.000
_cell.angle_alpha   90.00
_cell.angle_beta   90.00
_cell.angle_gamma   90.00
#
_symmetry.space_group_name_H-M   'P 1'
#
loop_
_entity.id
_entity.type
_entity.pdbx_description
1 polymer ?
#
loop_
_entity_poly.entity_id
_entity_poly.type
_entity_poly.pdbx_seq_one_letter_code
_entity_poly.pdbx_strand_id
1 'polypeptide(L)'
;MWNPKDSLDLTSISGPYHEFCITGNKEKDNTNINKIKDYLFNFNLKKDTIGFGLNIVFEDNSNYGNYIEILNYLVKEKIKCFVPYQNNLWIYSKRNLTR
;
A
#
# COMPACT_ATOMS: atom_id res chain seq x y z
N MET A 1 4.06 26.15 -5.83
CA MET A 1 3.07 25.06 -5.87
C MET A 1 3.79 23.82 -5.37
N TRP A 2 3.36 23.23 -4.25
CA TRP A 2 4.07 22.08 -3.65
C TRP A 2 3.76 20.81 -4.46
N ASN A 3 4.80 20.14 -4.97
CA ASN A 3 4.69 18.95 -5.80
C ASN A 3 5.23 17.75 -5.00
N PRO A 4 4.40 16.74 -4.68
CA PRO A 4 4.80 15.61 -3.84
C PRO A 4 6.01 14.83 -4.40
N LYS A 5 6.21 14.84 -5.73
CA LYS A 5 7.39 14.23 -6.39
C LYS A 5 8.71 14.89 -6.02
N ASP A 6 8.68 16.18 -5.66
CA ASP A 6 9.86 16.98 -5.38
C ASP A 6 10.16 17.03 -3.86
N SER A 7 9.22 16.58 -3.02
CA SER A 7 9.32 16.58 -1.55
C SER A 7 9.47 15.19 -0.92
N LEU A 8 9.01 14.16 -1.62
CA LEU A 8 9.31 12.78 -1.30
C LEU A 8 10.19 12.31 -2.44
N ASP A 9 11.47 12.12 -2.16
CA ASP A 9 12.33 11.40 -3.09
C ASP A 9 11.84 9.95 -3.15
N LEU A 10 10.78 9.68 -3.93
CA LEU A 10 10.26 8.33 -4.15
C LEU A 10 11.28 7.49 -4.94
N THR A 11 12.33 8.11 -5.51
CA THR A 11 13.48 7.40 -6.09
C THR A 11 14.40 6.81 -5.01
N SER A 12 14.27 7.28 -3.76
CA SER A 12 14.93 6.71 -2.58
C SER A 12 14.16 5.55 -1.92
N ILE A 13 13.00 5.14 -2.47
CA ILE A 13 12.38 3.85 -2.12
C ILE A 13 13.19 2.73 -2.80
N SER A 14 14.45 2.57 -2.39
CA SER A 14 15.28 1.43 -2.76
C SER A 14 15.08 0.33 -1.72
N GLY A 15 14.06 -0.48 -1.93
CA GLY A 15 13.78 -1.65 -1.12
C GLY A 15 12.85 -2.59 -1.90
N PRO A 16 12.95 -3.91 -1.70
CA PRO A 16 12.01 -4.80 -2.37
C PRO A 16 10.58 -4.44 -1.93
N TYR A 17 9.61 -4.43 -2.84
CA TYR A 17 8.21 -4.23 -2.50
C TYR A 17 7.36 -5.33 -3.12
N HIS A 18 6.21 -5.61 -2.52
CA HIS A 18 5.22 -6.48 -3.11
C HIS A 18 4.12 -5.64 -3.75
N GLU A 19 3.64 -6.06 -4.91
CA GLU A 19 2.64 -5.33 -5.67
C GLU A 19 1.36 -6.15 -5.79
N PHE A 20 0.21 -5.52 -5.55
CA PHE A 20 -1.09 -6.08 -5.83
C PHE A 20 -1.89 -5.13 -6.73
N CYS A 21 -2.56 -5.69 -7.74
CA CYS A 21 -3.43 -4.91 -8.63
C CYS A 21 -4.91 -5.17 -8.32
N ILE A 22 -5.69 -4.10 -8.28
CA ILE A 22 -7.16 -4.10 -8.22
C ILE A 22 -7.65 -3.67 -9.60
N THR A 23 -8.29 -4.60 -10.31
CA THR A 23 -8.53 -4.51 -11.76
C THR A 23 -9.97 -4.15 -12.13
N GLY A 24 -10.89 -4.19 -11.15
CA GLY A 24 -12.32 -4.05 -11.37
C GLY A 24 -13.05 -5.38 -11.58
N ASN A 25 -12.31 -6.49 -11.75
CA ASN A 25 -12.90 -7.81 -11.75
C ASN A 25 -13.20 -8.24 -10.30
N LYS A 26 -14.48 -8.30 -9.93
CA LYS A 26 -14.94 -8.56 -8.56
C LYS A 26 -14.30 -9.79 -7.90
N GLU A 27 -14.18 -10.92 -8.60
CA GLU A 27 -13.63 -12.15 -8.02
C GLU A 27 -12.12 -12.06 -7.78
N LYS A 28 -11.40 -11.51 -8.77
CA LYS A 28 -9.96 -11.28 -8.66
C LYS A 28 -9.66 -10.23 -7.58
N ASP A 29 -10.43 -9.16 -7.55
CA ASP A 29 -10.27 -8.07 -6.59
C ASP A 29 -10.53 -8.56 -5.17
N ASN A 30 -11.60 -9.33 -4.93
CA ASN A 30 -11.84 -9.95 -3.62
C ASN A 30 -10.67 -10.84 -3.17
N THR A 31 -10.13 -11.63 -4.10
CA THR A 31 -8.97 -12.49 -3.83
C THR A 31 -7.74 -11.66 -3.49
N ASN A 32 -7.48 -10.59 -4.25
CA ASN A 32 -6.33 -9.71 -4.04
C ASN A 32 -6.47 -8.88 -2.75
N ILE A 33 -7.67 -8.41 -2.41
CA ILE A 33 -7.96 -7.72 -1.15
C ILE A 33 -7.67 -8.64 0.05
N ASN A 34 -8.07 -9.91 -0.01
CA ASN A 34 -7.75 -10.87 1.06
C ASN A 34 -6.23 -11.08 1.18
N LYS A 35 -5.52 -11.25 0.06
CA LYS A 35 -4.04 -11.35 0.06
C LYS A 35 -3.38 -10.08 0.62
N ILE A 36 -3.89 -8.90 0.29
CA ILE A 36 -3.44 -7.62 0.84
C ILE A 36 -3.59 -7.60 2.36
N LYS A 37 -4.77 -7.97 2.87
CA LYS A 37 -5.03 -8.03 4.32
C LYS A 37 -4.11 -9.02 5.02
N ASP A 38 -3.93 -10.21 4.47
CA ASP A 38 -3.02 -11.22 5.02
C ASP A 38 -1.57 -10.74 5.01
N TYR A 39 -1.15 -10.07 3.95
CA TYR A 39 0.18 -9.46 3.85
C TYR A 39 0.36 -8.39 4.93
N LEU A 40 -0.62 -7.48 5.09
CA LEU A 40 -0.58 -6.39 6.05
C LEU A 40 -0.67 -6.86 7.50
N PHE A 41 -1.42 -7.92 7.78
CA PHE A 41 -1.47 -8.55 9.09
C PHE A 41 -0.09 -9.11 9.47
N ASN A 42 0.53 -9.86 8.56
CA ASN A 42 1.90 -10.36 8.76
C ASN A 42 2.93 -9.23 8.87
N PHE A 43 2.75 -8.16 8.10
CA PHE A 43 3.58 -6.97 8.13
C PHE A 43 3.53 -6.25 9.49
N ASN A 44 2.35 -6.15 10.10
CA ASN A 44 2.17 -5.53 11.42
C ASN A 44 2.69 -6.42 12.57
N LEU A 45 2.56 -7.75 12.43
CA LEU A 45 3.08 -8.72 13.40
C LEU A 45 4.61 -8.84 13.35
N LYS A 46 5.21 -8.85 12.17
CA LYS A 46 6.66 -8.94 11.95
C LYS A 46 7.31 -7.55 11.95
N LYS A 47 7.13 -6.77 13.03
CA LYS A 47 7.72 -5.43 13.25
C LYS A 47 9.21 -5.29 12.89
N ASP A 48 9.91 -6.40 12.70
CA ASP A 48 11.34 -6.51 12.40
C ASP A 48 11.73 -6.98 10.99
N THR A 49 10.81 -7.34 10.08
CA THR A 49 11.22 -7.67 8.70
C THR A 49 11.62 -6.42 7.93
N ILE A 50 12.93 -6.25 7.82
CA ILE A 50 13.66 -5.26 7.05
C ILE A 50 13.07 -5.14 5.63
N GLY A 51 12.70 -3.92 5.23
CA GLY A 51 12.78 -3.48 3.83
C GLY A 51 11.57 -3.67 2.91
N PHE A 52 10.61 -4.54 3.22
CA PHE A 52 9.54 -4.85 2.24
C PHE A 52 8.36 -3.87 2.28
N GLY A 53 8.22 -3.01 1.29
CA GLY A 53 7.03 -2.16 1.11
C GLY A 53 5.87 -2.90 0.44
N LEU A 54 4.67 -2.32 0.47
CA LEU A 54 3.53 -2.79 -0.31
C LEU A 54 3.06 -1.67 -1.25
N ASN A 55 2.96 -1.98 -2.54
CA ASN A 55 2.29 -1.15 -3.53
C ASN A 55 0.95 -1.78 -3.88
N ILE A 56 -0.13 -0.99 -3.84
CA ILE A 56 -1.44 -1.42 -4.32
C ILE A 56 -1.81 -0.52 -5.49
N VAL A 57 -1.92 -1.13 -6.67
CA VAL A 57 -2.27 -0.44 -7.93
C VAL A 57 -3.77 -0.58 -8.15
N PHE A 58 -4.45 0.54 -8.36
CA PHE A 58 -5.87 0.59 -8.71
C PHE A 58 -5.97 0.88 -10.22
N GLU A 59 -6.42 -0.08 -11.02
CA GLU A 59 -6.64 0.19 -12.45
C GLU A 59 -7.88 1.09 -12.65
N ASP A 60 -8.01 1.68 -13.83
CA ASP A 60 -9.08 2.65 -14.12
C ASP A 60 -10.50 2.08 -13.95
N ASN A 61 -10.64 0.76 -14.11
CA ASN A 61 -11.91 0.04 -13.92
C ASN A 61 -12.14 -0.41 -12.46
N SER A 62 -11.20 -0.13 -11.56
CA SER A 62 -11.30 -0.55 -10.16
C SER A 62 -12.47 0.13 -9.45
N ASN A 63 -13.09 -0.62 -8.52
CA ASN A 63 -14.18 -0.07 -7.74
C ASN A 63 -13.63 0.82 -6.61
N TYR A 64 -14.12 2.06 -6.51
CA TYR A 64 -13.75 2.97 -5.42
C TYR A 64 -14.02 2.40 -4.02
N GLY A 65 -15.03 1.54 -3.88
CA GLY A 65 -15.30 0.80 -2.65
C GLY A 65 -14.13 -0.07 -2.20
N ASN A 66 -13.37 -0.66 -3.13
CA ASN A 66 -12.19 -1.46 -2.82
C ASN A 66 -11.08 -0.58 -2.20
N TYR A 67 -10.90 0.64 -2.70
CA TYR A 67 -9.96 1.61 -2.13
C TYR A 67 -10.35 1.98 -0.70
N ILE A 68 -11.63 2.30 -0.47
CA ILE A 68 -12.16 2.62 0.87
C ILE A 68 -12.04 1.43 1.82
N GLU A 69 -12.32 0.21 1.36
CA GLU A 69 -12.17 -1.00 2.17
C GLU A 69 -10.74 -1.18 2.67
N ILE A 70 -9.76 -0.99 1.79
CA ILE A 70 -8.33 -1.08 2.15
C ILE A 70 -7.96 0.02 3.15
N LEU A 71 -8.39 1.27 2.94
CA LEU A 71 -8.14 2.36 3.89
C LEU A 71 -8.73 2.08 5.28
N ASN A 72 -9.97 1.60 5.33
CA ASN A 72 -10.63 1.23 6.59
C ASN A 72 -9.87 0.11 7.31
N TYR A 73 -9.32 -0.85 6.57
CA TYR A 73 -8.48 -1.89 7.12
C TYR A 73 -7.18 -1.32 7.71
N LEU A 74 -6.49 -0.42 7.01
CA LEU A 74 -5.28 0.24 7.52
C LEU A 74 -5.55 0.98 8.84
N VAL A 75 -6.67 1.70 8.91
CA VAL A 75 -7.09 2.42 10.13
C VAL A 75 -7.37 1.44 11.28
N LYS A 76 -8.12 0.37 11.00
CA LYS A 76 -8.45 -0.68 11.98
C LYS A 76 -7.19 -1.32 12.58
N GLU A 77 -6.22 -1.66 11.72
CA GLU A 77 -4.96 -2.29 12.12
C GLU A 77 -3.90 -1.27 12.61
N LYS A 78 -4.25 0.02 12.69
CA LYS A 78 -3.38 1.12 13.12
C LYS A 78 -2.10 1.24 12.28
N ILE A 79 -2.18 0.91 11.00
CA ILE A 79 -1.09 1.08 10.03
C ILE A 79 -1.08 2.54 9.59
N LYS A 80 -0.05 3.28 10.01
CA LYS A 80 0.05 4.74 9.82
C LYS A 80 0.99 5.19 8.71
N CYS A 81 1.77 4.26 8.15
CA CYS A 81 2.82 4.58 7.17
C CYS A 81 2.33 4.23 5.78
N PHE A 82 1.46 5.07 5.22
CA PHE A 82 0.97 4.91 3.86
C PHE A 82 0.85 6.26 3.16
N VAL A 83 1.00 6.25 1.83
CA VAL A 83 0.90 7.44 0.98
C VAL A 83 0.07 7.07 -0.26
N PRO A 84 -1.10 7.69 -0.47
CA PRO A 84 -1.78 7.62 -1.75
C PRO A 84 -1.04 8.49 -2.77
N TYR A 85 -0.79 7.96 -3.96
CA TYR A 85 -0.14 8.69 -5.03
C TYR A 85 -0.62 8.19 -6.40
N GLN A 86 -1.27 9.09 -7.16
CA GLN A 86 -2.00 8.74 -8.39
C GLN A 86 -3.00 7.60 -8.11
N ASN A 87 -3.04 6.58 -8.97
CA ASN A 87 -3.88 5.41 -8.81
C ASN A 87 -3.21 4.33 -7.94
N ASN A 88 -2.32 4.71 -7.02
CA ASN A 88 -1.59 3.77 -6.17
C ASN A 88 -1.75 4.13 -4.70
N LEU A 89 -1.71 3.10 -3.85
CA LEU A 89 -1.57 3.24 -2.41
C LEU A 89 -0.30 2.53 -1.97
N TRP A 90 0.67 3.32 -1.54
CA TRP A 90 1.94 2.84 -1.05
C TRP A 90 1.89 2.68 0.46
N ILE A 91 2.42 1.58 0.98
CA ILE A 91 2.50 1.28 2.41
C ILE A 91 3.93 0.90 2.73
N TYR A 92 4.53 1.58 3.71
CA TYR A 92 5.96 1.49 4.01
C TYR A 92 6.22 0.99 5.41
N SER A 93 7.35 0.30 5.59
CA SER A 93 7.85 -0.03 6.92
C SER A 93 8.45 1.22 7.55
N LYS A 94 8.23 1.45 8.86
CA LYS A 94 8.79 2.59 9.61
C LYS A 94 10.32 2.73 9.49
N ARG A 95 11.02 1.66 9.11
CA ARG A 95 12.49 1.66 8.88
C ARG A 95 12.92 2.24 7.53
N ASN A 96 12.00 2.44 6.58
CA ASN A 96 12.29 3.00 5.25
C ASN A 96 12.19 4.54 5.19
N LEU A 97 11.81 5.18 6.31
CA LEU A 97 11.91 6.64 6.46
C LEU A 97 13.27 6.94 7.08
N THR A 98 14.33 6.95 6.28
CA THR A 98 15.62 7.50 6.70
C THR A 98 15.44 8.97 7.07
N ARG A 99 15.95 9.31 8.25
CA ARG A 99 15.93 10.64 8.86
C ARG A 99 17.07 11.50 8.32
#